data_AF-A0A8H6SDU9-F1
#
_entry.id   AF-A0A8H6SDU9-F1
#
_cell.length_a   1.000
_cell.length_b   1.000
_cell.length_c   1.000
_cell.angle_alpha   90.00
_cell.angle_beta   90.00
_cell.angle_gamma   90.00
#
_symmetry.space_group_name_H-M   'P 1'
#
loop_
_entity.id
_entity.type
_entity.pdbx_description
1 polymer ?
#
loop_
_entity_poly.entity_id
_entity_poly.type
_entity_poly.pdbx_seq_one_letter_code
_entity_poly.pdbx_strand_id
1 'polypeptide(L)'
;MIAEAHTRLEMAQKQAVDAADRTASTSADVRYLKARLRALEARAQRYEALKDKLRVGSAEEKKRARTQLKKGRTFKQEIRAMVRMLLSCGCKQDRIGQVVREVAAAFGIQLDWVLSRRTVGRIALEGLVMARMQIGFELKQTQAFTMSSDSTGRRHQNYQSHHIHLKVPVGYDANSQVVFAESPTTRFVGVHLTTDHSTTTSHATWIRVYDDVMTTFNKSPLAKRTGTLDLRGICGRLRGMWGDHANNEKALSDSMRQTKYDLLLTELGEERMKMIEDDMGELEGRMQEWSAKKIADAGGIEKWNALPAAERAARDLATTAAMVQGLGVEELASMDEGERNLLTVWVWTGCCMHKDQNSFKGGNAAMTAHWKAIGAVGPIPLANKDNAAAVRKVLQPEKGDAPVTDEDIKKLEDIAFGGAKLMALAGAIFHNALDKRGQGDAHELFLEFALNEECVRRFPQTNNTRFGSHGEAAVELITHLDVYRCFMEVIRIRKVNQTYTNIEKNVNAGLHDNPTLTELAVLAIYHILITAPYM
;
A
#
# COMPACT_ATOMS: atom_id res chain seq x y z
N MET A 1 116.52 -32.57 -58.18
CA MET A 1 116.49 -32.02 -56.81
C MET A 1 115.67 -30.74 -56.67
N ILE A 2 115.82 -29.72 -57.53
CA ILE A 2 115.04 -28.46 -57.40
C ILE A 2 113.54 -28.64 -57.74
N ALA A 3 113.22 -29.44 -58.77
CA ALA A 3 111.83 -29.68 -59.18
C ALA A 3 110.98 -30.37 -58.09
N GLU A 4 111.57 -31.31 -57.34
CA GLU A 4 110.88 -32.08 -56.31
C GLU A 4 110.56 -31.25 -55.06
N ALA A 5 111.42 -30.27 -54.75
CA ALA A 5 111.19 -29.32 -53.67
C ALA A 5 110.02 -28.36 -54.00
N HIS A 6 109.89 -27.94 -55.26
CA HIS A 6 108.81 -27.06 -55.71
C HIS A 6 107.44 -27.75 -55.62
N THR A 7 107.35 -29.02 -56.04
CA THR A 7 106.10 -29.79 -55.97
C THR A 7 105.65 -30.02 -54.52
N ARG A 8 106.59 -30.26 -53.59
CA ARG A 8 106.27 -30.44 -52.17
C ARG A 8 105.79 -29.14 -51.53
N LEU A 9 106.35 -27.99 -51.92
CA LEU A 9 105.92 -26.68 -51.43
C LEU A 9 104.48 -26.37 -51.88
N GLU A 10 104.16 -26.59 -53.16
CA GLU A 10 102.80 -26.38 -53.69
C GLU A 10 101.77 -27.29 -53.03
N MET A 11 102.11 -28.56 -52.79
CA MET A 11 101.22 -29.47 -52.05
C MET A 11 100.99 -29.01 -50.61
N ALA A 12 102.03 -28.57 -49.90
CA ALA A 12 101.91 -28.08 -48.54
C ALA A 12 101.08 -26.79 -48.47
N GLN A 13 101.24 -25.90 -49.45
CA GLN A 13 100.48 -24.65 -49.54
C GLN A 13 98.99 -24.92 -49.81
N LYS A 14 98.68 -25.87 -50.70
CA LYS A 14 97.31 -26.31 -50.97
C LYS A 14 96.66 -26.94 -49.74
N GLN A 15 97.39 -27.80 -49.02
CA GLN A 15 96.91 -28.41 -47.77
C GLN A 15 96.65 -27.37 -46.67
N ALA A 16 97.47 -26.32 -46.57
CA ALA A 16 97.29 -25.24 -45.62
C ALA A 16 96.04 -24.39 -45.93
N VAL A 17 95.77 -24.10 -47.21
CA VAL A 17 94.55 -23.41 -47.65
C VAL A 17 93.31 -24.27 -47.38
N ASP A 18 93.35 -25.56 -47.74
CA ASP A 18 92.24 -26.49 -47.48
C ASP A 18 91.96 -26.65 -45.97
N ALA A 19 92.99 -26.59 -45.13
CA ALA A 19 92.84 -26.64 -43.67
C ALA A 19 92.24 -25.35 -43.10
N ALA A 20 92.62 -24.18 -43.64
CA ALA A 20 92.09 -22.88 -43.26
C ALA A 20 90.60 -22.74 -43.64
N ASP A 21 90.21 -23.21 -44.83
CA ASP A 21 88.82 -23.19 -45.28
C ASP A 21 87.92 -24.12 -44.43
N ARG A 22 88.43 -25.29 -44.02
CA ARG A 22 87.71 -26.18 -43.10
C ARG A 22 87.50 -25.57 -41.72
N THR A 23 88.48 -24.84 -41.20
CA THR A 23 88.36 -24.15 -39.91
C THR A 23 87.42 -22.93 -39.99
N ALA A 24 87.40 -22.22 -41.12
CA ALA A 24 86.44 -21.15 -41.38
C ALA A 24 85.00 -21.67 -41.46
N SER A 25 84.77 -22.79 -42.17
CA SER A 25 83.46 -23.45 -42.26
C SER A 25 82.95 -23.92 -40.89
N THR A 26 83.78 -24.58 -40.09
CA THR A 26 83.38 -25.01 -38.74
C THR A 26 83.12 -23.83 -37.80
N SER A 27 83.85 -22.71 -37.93
CA SER A 27 83.58 -21.48 -37.18
C SER A 27 82.23 -20.83 -37.56
N ALA A 28 81.84 -20.91 -38.83
CA ALA A 28 80.53 -20.45 -39.30
C ALA A 28 79.40 -21.37 -38.78
N ASP A 29 79.58 -22.68 -38.83
CA ASP A 29 78.61 -23.66 -38.33
C ASP A 29 78.41 -23.56 -36.81
N VAL A 30 79.49 -23.36 -36.06
CA VAL A 30 79.42 -23.14 -34.60
C VAL A 30 78.68 -21.84 -34.29
N ARG A 31 78.87 -20.78 -35.08
CA ARG A 31 78.10 -19.53 -34.93
C ARG A 31 76.61 -19.73 -35.24
N TYR A 32 76.30 -20.46 -36.31
CA TYR A 32 74.92 -20.80 -36.67
C TYR A 32 74.23 -21.63 -35.59
N LEU A 33 74.90 -22.66 -35.08
CA LEU A 33 74.37 -23.51 -34.00
C LEU A 33 74.18 -22.73 -32.70
N LYS A 34 75.11 -21.83 -32.32
CA LYS A 34 74.95 -20.94 -31.16
C LYS A 34 73.78 -19.99 -31.31
N ALA A 35 73.58 -19.41 -32.51
CA ALA A 35 72.42 -18.55 -32.78
C ALA A 35 71.11 -19.33 -32.69
N ARG A 36 71.08 -20.56 -33.22
CA ARG A 36 69.91 -21.44 -33.17
C ARG A 36 69.61 -21.92 -31.74
N LEU A 37 70.63 -22.17 -30.93
CA LEU A 37 70.48 -22.54 -29.52
C LEU A 37 69.89 -21.37 -28.71
N ARG A 38 70.40 -20.14 -28.88
CA ARG A 38 69.82 -18.93 -28.26
C ARG A 38 68.39 -18.70 -28.69
N ALA A 39 68.06 -18.94 -29.96
CA ALA A 39 66.69 -18.80 -30.46
C ALA A 39 65.74 -19.83 -29.82
N LEU A 40 66.20 -21.07 -29.61
CA LEU A 40 65.44 -22.11 -28.92
C LEU A 40 65.30 -21.82 -27.42
N GLU A 41 66.35 -21.36 -26.75
CA GLU A 41 66.30 -20.93 -25.34
C GLU A 41 65.31 -19.77 -25.15
N ALA A 42 65.34 -18.76 -26.01
CA ALA A 42 64.38 -17.66 -26.00
C ALA A 42 62.94 -18.13 -26.30
N ARG A 43 62.77 -19.20 -27.09
CA ARG A 43 61.45 -19.79 -27.34
C ARG A 43 60.94 -20.60 -26.14
N ALA A 44 61.84 -21.32 -25.46
CA ALA A 44 61.53 -22.05 -24.23
C ALA A 44 61.18 -21.10 -23.08
N GLN A 45 61.94 -20.01 -22.90
CA GLN A 45 61.63 -18.97 -21.91
C GLN A 45 60.29 -18.29 -22.19
N ARG A 46 59.98 -18.00 -23.46
CA ARG A 46 58.65 -17.48 -23.84
C ARG A 46 57.53 -18.49 -23.54
N TYR A 47 57.79 -19.78 -23.74
CA TYR A 47 56.82 -20.83 -23.40
C TYR A 47 56.59 -20.95 -21.90
N GLU A 48 57.64 -20.90 -21.08
CA GLU A 48 57.50 -20.90 -19.61
C GLU A 48 56.82 -19.63 -19.10
N ALA A 49 57.16 -18.45 -19.63
CA ALA A 49 56.45 -17.21 -19.30
C ALA A 49 54.96 -17.24 -19.71
N LEU A 50 54.64 -17.89 -20.85
CA LEU A 50 53.25 -18.09 -21.29
C LEU A 50 52.51 -19.08 -20.38
N LYS A 51 53.19 -20.15 -19.96
CA LYS A 51 52.67 -21.17 -19.04
C LYS A 51 52.44 -20.60 -17.63
N ASP A 52 53.31 -19.72 -17.15
CA ASP A 52 53.12 -18.98 -15.91
C ASP A 52 51.98 -17.97 -16.02
N LYS A 53 51.86 -17.23 -17.13
CA LYS A 53 50.70 -16.36 -17.38
C LYS A 53 49.38 -17.15 -17.49
N LEU A 54 49.38 -18.33 -18.10
CA LEU A 54 48.23 -19.23 -18.15
C LEU A 54 47.91 -19.84 -16.77
N ARG A 55 48.91 -20.11 -15.93
CA ARG A 55 48.73 -20.56 -14.55
C ARG A 55 48.17 -19.46 -13.65
N VAL A 56 48.65 -18.23 -13.79
CA VAL A 56 48.15 -17.06 -13.05
C VAL A 56 46.75 -16.70 -13.51
N GLY A 57 46.48 -16.67 -14.83
CA GLY A 57 45.13 -16.51 -15.38
C GLY A 57 44.18 -17.63 -14.94
N SER A 58 44.63 -18.89 -14.91
CA SER A 58 43.87 -20.02 -14.38
C SER A 58 43.64 -19.94 -12.87
N ALA A 59 44.59 -19.41 -12.10
CA ALA A 59 44.47 -19.24 -10.65
C ALA A 59 43.56 -18.07 -10.30
N GLU A 60 43.60 -16.96 -11.04
CA GLU A 60 42.67 -15.83 -10.91
C GLU A 60 41.26 -16.18 -11.42
N GLU A 61 41.13 -16.93 -12.52
CA GLU A 61 39.83 -17.50 -12.96
C GLU A 61 39.27 -18.54 -11.98
N LYS A 62 40.13 -19.36 -11.35
CA LYS A 62 39.73 -20.28 -10.27
C LYS A 62 39.45 -19.56 -8.95
N LYS A 63 39.93 -18.32 -8.80
CA LYS A 63 39.63 -17.41 -7.70
C LYS A 63 38.49 -16.45 -8.08
N ARG A 64 37.58 -16.85 -8.96
CA ARG A 64 36.18 -16.38 -8.86
C ARG A 64 35.78 -16.52 -7.40
N ALA A 65 35.48 -15.41 -6.75
CA ALA A 65 35.18 -15.37 -5.33
C ALA A 65 34.00 -16.31 -5.03
N ARG A 66 34.29 -17.58 -4.68
CA ARG A 66 33.31 -18.54 -4.20
C ARG A 66 32.84 -18.03 -2.85
N THR A 67 31.84 -17.16 -2.88
CA THR A 67 31.22 -16.63 -1.68
C THR A 67 30.38 -17.75 -1.07
N GLN A 68 30.79 -18.22 0.11
CA GLN A 68 29.93 -19.11 0.89
C GLN A 68 28.67 -18.35 1.29
N LEU A 69 27.57 -18.59 0.58
CA LEU A 69 26.25 -18.01 0.86
C LEU A 69 25.53 -18.68 2.04
N LYS A 70 26.07 -19.81 2.50
CA LYS A 70 25.52 -20.60 3.61
C LYS A 70 26.49 -20.58 4.79
N LYS A 71 25.93 -20.67 6.00
CA LYS A 71 26.64 -21.03 7.23
C LYS A 71 26.11 -22.41 7.64
N GLY A 72 26.86 -23.47 7.34
CA GLY A 72 26.37 -24.84 7.46
C GLY A 72 25.24 -25.15 6.47
N ARG A 73 24.08 -25.59 6.97
CA ARG A 73 22.90 -25.94 6.12
C ARG A 73 21.94 -24.76 5.90
N THR A 74 22.20 -23.59 6.47
CA THR A 74 21.31 -22.41 6.38
C THR A 74 21.95 -21.28 5.57
N PHE A 75 21.12 -20.52 4.85
CA PHE A 75 21.57 -19.31 4.16
C PHE A 75 21.91 -18.22 5.19
N LYS A 76 22.95 -17.44 4.91
CA LYS A 76 23.36 -16.31 5.76
C LYS A 76 22.27 -15.24 5.84
N GLN A 77 22.29 -14.44 6.91
CA GLN A 77 21.23 -13.48 7.22
C GLN A 77 21.10 -12.40 6.14
N GLU A 78 22.22 -11.96 5.57
CA GLU A 78 22.30 -10.97 4.51
C GLU A 78 21.60 -11.45 3.23
N ILE A 79 21.77 -12.73 2.89
CA ILE A 79 21.09 -13.35 1.75
C ILE A 79 19.58 -13.46 2.00
N ARG A 80 19.19 -13.82 3.21
CA ARG A 80 17.76 -13.88 3.60
C ARG A 80 17.12 -12.49 3.57
N ALA A 81 17.84 -11.46 4.00
CA ALA A 81 17.40 -10.07 3.95
C ALA A 81 17.24 -9.59 2.50
N MET A 82 18.22 -9.85 1.64
CA MET A 82 18.14 -9.56 0.20
C MET A 82 16.94 -10.25 -0.45
N VAL A 83 16.69 -11.52 -0.14
CA VAL A 83 15.52 -12.25 -0.67
C VAL A 83 14.20 -11.59 -0.24
N ARG A 84 14.08 -11.14 1.01
CA ARG A 84 12.89 -10.39 1.47
C ARG A 84 12.73 -9.06 0.75
N MET A 85 13.82 -8.34 0.51
CA MET A 85 13.80 -7.10 -0.26
C MET A 85 13.31 -7.34 -1.71
N LEU A 86 13.83 -8.37 -2.38
CA LEU A 86 13.37 -8.73 -3.73
C LEU A 86 11.88 -9.08 -3.76
N LEU A 87 11.38 -9.77 -2.72
CA LEU A 87 9.94 -10.03 -2.57
C LEU A 87 9.13 -8.74 -2.41
N SER A 88 9.59 -7.78 -1.61
CA SER A 88 8.92 -6.48 -1.48
C SER A 88 8.93 -5.67 -2.77
N CYS A 89 9.93 -5.86 -3.64
CA CYS A 89 9.98 -5.27 -4.97
C CYS A 89 9.13 -6.02 -6.01
N GLY A 90 8.33 -7.02 -5.60
CA GLY A 90 7.41 -7.73 -6.50
C GLY A 90 8.04 -8.88 -7.29
N CYS A 91 9.27 -9.30 -6.96
CA CYS A 91 9.88 -10.43 -7.65
C CYS A 91 9.14 -11.74 -7.34
N LYS A 92 8.81 -12.51 -8.39
CA LYS A 92 8.18 -13.84 -8.22
C LYS A 92 9.12 -14.80 -7.46
N GLN A 93 8.56 -15.54 -6.50
CA GLN A 93 9.33 -16.41 -5.60
C GLN A 93 10.20 -17.46 -6.32
N ASP A 94 9.73 -17.98 -7.44
CA ASP A 94 10.41 -18.97 -8.28
C ASP A 94 11.51 -18.36 -9.16
N ARG A 95 11.47 -17.04 -9.38
CA ARG A 95 12.46 -16.31 -10.19
C ARG A 95 13.58 -15.69 -9.38
N ILE A 96 13.37 -15.42 -8.10
CA ILE A 96 14.38 -14.79 -7.23
C ILE A 96 15.72 -15.53 -7.26
N GLY A 97 15.71 -16.87 -7.22
CA GLY A 97 16.96 -17.62 -7.26
C GLY A 97 17.73 -17.50 -8.58
N GLN A 98 17.02 -17.33 -9.69
CA GLN A 98 17.64 -17.03 -10.98
C GLN A 98 18.18 -15.60 -11.01
N VAL A 99 17.39 -14.61 -10.56
CA VAL A 99 17.80 -13.20 -10.47
C VAL A 99 19.10 -13.07 -9.67
N VAL A 100 19.18 -13.69 -8.49
CA VAL A 100 20.39 -13.65 -7.65
C VAL A 100 21.60 -14.26 -8.38
N ARG A 101 21.39 -15.30 -9.18
CA ARG A 101 22.47 -15.92 -9.97
C ARG A 101 22.93 -15.02 -11.11
N GLU A 102 22.01 -14.45 -11.89
CA GLU A 102 22.34 -13.57 -13.01
C GLU A 102 23.05 -12.30 -12.54
N VAL A 103 22.57 -11.69 -11.44
CA VAL A 103 23.23 -10.53 -10.84
C VAL A 103 24.63 -10.90 -10.36
N ALA A 104 24.80 -12.03 -9.65
CA ALA A 104 26.13 -12.47 -9.23
C ALA A 104 27.07 -12.72 -10.42
N ALA A 105 26.56 -13.34 -11.50
CA ALA A 105 27.33 -13.59 -12.72
C ALA A 105 27.77 -12.28 -13.40
N ALA A 106 26.93 -11.25 -13.41
CA ALA A 106 27.28 -9.93 -13.92
C ALA A 106 28.44 -9.27 -13.16
N PHE A 107 28.61 -9.59 -11.88
CA PHE A 107 29.76 -9.16 -11.06
C PHE A 107 30.93 -10.17 -11.08
N GLY A 108 30.92 -11.16 -11.99
CA GLY A 108 31.97 -12.18 -12.08
C GLY A 108 31.96 -13.22 -10.95
N ILE A 109 30.90 -13.25 -10.13
CA ILE A 109 30.74 -14.17 -9.00
C ILE A 109 29.97 -15.41 -9.47
N GLN A 110 30.58 -16.58 -9.32
CA GLN A 110 29.92 -17.84 -9.62
C GLN A 110 29.29 -18.43 -8.36
N LEU A 111 27.97 -18.65 -8.40
CA LEU A 111 27.23 -19.26 -7.32
C LEU A 111 27.04 -20.76 -7.57
N ASP A 112 27.45 -21.59 -6.60
CA ASP A 112 27.29 -23.05 -6.67
C ASP A 112 25.84 -23.51 -6.38
N TRP A 113 24.92 -22.59 -6.05
CA TRP A 113 23.60 -22.94 -5.53
C TRP A 113 22.45 -22.07 -6.07
N VAL A 114 21.39 -22.76 -6.47
CA VAL A 114 19.99 -22.35 -6.66
C VAL A 114 19.20 -21.97 -5.40
N LEU A 115 18.78 -20.73 -5.13
CA LEU A 115 17.65 -20.54 -4.20
C LEU A 115 16.38 -21.13 -4.82
N SER A 116 15.85 -22.21 -4.20
CA SER A 116 14.58 -22.80 -4.64
C SER A 116 13.38 -21.94 -4.25
N ARG A 117 12.27 -22.04 -5.00
CA ARG A 117 10.97 -21.43 -4.63
C ARG A 117 10.59 -21.75 -3.17
N ARG A 118 10.78 -23.01 -2.74
CA ARG A 118 10.48 -23.46 -1.37
C ARG A 118 11.34 -22.74 -0.33
N THR A 119 12.62 -22.54 -0.61
CA THR A 119 13.54 -21.80 0.29
C THR A 119 13.12 -20.35 0.39
N VAL A 120 12.82 -19.71 -0.74
CA VAL A 120 12.34 -18.32 -0.78
C VAL A 120 11.04 -18.17 0.03
N GLY A 121 10.07 -19.07 -0.15
CA GLY A 121 8.84 -19.09 0.63
C GLY A 121 9.07 -19.22 2.14
N ARG A 122 10.03 -20.06 2.57
CA ARG A 122 10.41 -20.16 3.99
C ARG A 122 11.06 -18.88 4.53
N ILE A 123 11.88 -18.21 3.73
CA ILE A 123 12.48 -16.92 4.10
C ILE A 123 11.40 -15.83 4.23
N ALA A 124 10.36 -15.87 3.38
CA ALA A 124 9.20 -14.99 3.49
C ALA A 124 8.42 -15.22 4.80
N LEU A 125 8.15 -16.49 5.14
CA LEU A 125 7.46 -16.86 6.38
C LEU A 125 8.24 -16.47 7.64
N GLU A 126 9.58 -16.59 7.61
CA GLU A 126 10.42 -16.04 8.68
C GLU A 126 10.23 -14.52 8.80
N GLY A 127 10.16 -13.81 7.67
CA GLY A 127 9.81 -12.38 7.62
C GLY A 127 8.51 -12.05 8.34
N LEU A 128 7.46 -12.85 8.10
CA LEU A 128 6.18 -12.71 8.78
C LEU A 128 6.30 -12.89 10.30
N VAL A 129 7.05 -13.89 10.76
CA VAL A 129 7.28 -14.11 12.21
C VAL A 129 7.99 -12.91 12.83
N MET A 130 9.04 -12.39 12.16
CA MET A 130 9.75 -11.20 12.64
C MET A 130 8.85 -9.97 12.70
N ALA A 131 8.02 -9.75 11.67
CA ALA A 131 7.07 -8.63 11.64
C ALA A 131 6.04 -8.72 12.78
N ARG A 132 5.49 -9.91 13.04
CA ARG A 132 4.55 -10.13 14.17
C ARG A 132 5.21 -9.92 15.53
N MET A 133 6.44 -10.41 15.71
CA MET A 133 7.21 -10.15 16.93
C MET A 133 7.46 -8.66 17.13
N GLN A 134 7.79 -7.93 16.07
CA GLN A 134 7.99 -6.49 16.10
C GLN A 134 6.70 -5.76 16.47
N ILE A 135 5.57 -6.07 15.81
CA ILE A 135 4.27 -5.47 16.11
C ILE A 135 3.86 -5.74 17.56
N GLY A 136 4.04 -6.97 18.06
CA GLY A 136 3.75 -7.30 19.46
C GLY A 136 4.61 -6.50 20.45
N PHE A 137 5.90 -6.32 20.14
CA PHE A 137 6.76 -5.46 20.94
C PHE A 137 6.30 -3.99 20.91
N GLU A 138 6.01 -3.44 19.74
CA GLU A 138 5.57 -2.05 19.58
C GLU A 138 4.23 -1.80 20.27
N LEU A 139 3.26 -2.71 20.16
CA LEU A 139 1.98 -2.65 20.85
C LEU A 139 2.12 -2.69 22.37
N LYS A 140 3.10 -3.44 22.87
CA LYS A 140 3.40 -3.47 24.31
C LYS A 140 3.95 -2.14 24.81
N GLN A 141 4.84 -1.52 24.03
CA GLN A 141 5.57 -0.32 24.44
C GLN A 141 4.77 0.97 24.22
N THR A 142 3.93 1.02 23.19
CA THR A 142 3.18 2.25 22.87
C THR A 142 2.21 2.63 23.99
N GLN A 143 1.98 3.94 24.15
CA GLN A 143 0.94 4.47 25.05
C GLN A 143 -0.45 4.38 24.43
N ALA A 144 -0.51 4.49 23.10
CA ALA A 144 -1.75 4.57 22.35
C ALA A 144 -1.55 4.07 20.91
N PHE A 145 -2.60 3.51 20.33
CA PHE A 145 -2.67 3.27 18.90
C PHE A 145 -4.10 3.35 18.37
N THR A 146 -4.22 3.46 17.06
CA THR A 146 -5.50 3.29 16.34
C THR A 146 -5.38 2.17 15.33
N MET A 147 -6.50 1.56 14.98
CA MET A 147 -6.57 0.46 14.02
C MET A 147 -7.40 0.87 12.80
N SER A 148 -7.15 0.27 11.65
CA SER A 148 -8.02 0.46 10.49
C SER A 148 -8.10 -0.78 9.63
N SER A 149 -9.27 -0.96 9.03
CA SER A 149 -9.52 -2.02 8.06
C SER A 149 -10.16 -1.46 6.81
N ASP A 150 -9.83 -2.08 5.68
CA ASP A 150 -10.48 -1.85 4.40
C ASP A 150 -10.77 -3.19 3.74
N SER A 151 -11.96 -3.32 3.15
CA SER A 151 -12.46 -4.57 2.61
C SER A 151 -12.83 -4.46 1.14
N THR A 152 -12.48 -5.48 0.36
CA THR A 152 -12.83 -5.55 -1.06
C THR A 152 -13.18 -6.97 -1.49
N GLY A 153 -14.07 -7.08 -2.46
CA GLY A 153 -14.46 -8.35 -3.06
C GLY A 153 -13.73 -8.60 -4.38
N ARG A 154 -13.15 -9.79 -4.55
CA ARG A 154 -12.59 -10.22 -5.84
C ARG A 154 -12.96 -11.67 -6.11
N ARG A 155 -13.64 -11.92 -7.23
CA ARG A 155 -14.06 -13.27 -7.67
C ARG A 155 -14.84 -14.03 -6.58
N HIS A 156 -15.84 -13.38 -5.98
CA HIS A 156 -16.68 -13.92 -4.90
C HIS A 156 -15.90 -14.28 -3.62
N GLN A 157 -14.71 -13.72 -3.42
CA GLN A 157 -13.95 -13.82 -2.17
C GLN A 157 -13.75 -12.44 -1.59
N ASN A 158 -13.95 -12.31 -0.28
CA ASN A 158 -13.76 -11.05 0.43
C ASN A 158 -12.38 -11.04 1.05
N TYR A 159 -11.71 -9.91 0.88
CA TYR A 159 -10.38 -9.64 1.41
C TYR A 159 -10.47 -8.43 2.32
N GLN A 160 -9.95 -8.55 3.54
CA GLN A 160 -9.88 -7.47 4.51
C GLN A 160 -8.41 -7.18 4.83
N SER A 161 -7.97 -5.98 4.49
CA SER A 161 -6.65 -5.47 4.88
C SER A 161 -6.73 -4.86 6.29
N HIS A 162 -5.67 -5.04 7.08
CA HIS A 162 -5.62 -4.62 8.47
C HIS A 162 -4.36 -3.79 8.72
N HIS A 163 -4.52 -2.66 9.38
CA HIS A 163 -3.44 -1.73 9.69
C HIS A 163 -3.53 -1.24 11.14
N ILE A 164 -2.37 -0.98 11.73
CA ILE A 164 -2.24 -0.39 13.07
C ILE A 164 -1.38 0.87 12.94
N HIS A 165 -1.85 1.97 13.49
CA HIS A 165 -1.14 3.24 13.49
C HIS A 165 -0.72 3.60 14.92
N LEU A 166 0.59 3.62 15.17
CA LEU A 166 1.17 3.77 16.50
C LEU A 166 2.54 4.47 16.46
N LYS A 167 2.95 5.08 17.58
CA LYS A 167 4.34 5.54 17.73
C LYS A 167 5.24 4.32 17.92
N VAL A 168 6.34 4.28 17.16
CA VAL A 168 7.28 3.17 17.16
C VAL A 168 8.62 3.61 17.75
N PRO A 169 9.39 2.71 18.36
CA PRO A 169 10.74 3.02 18.81
C PRO A 169 11.66 3.43 17.65
N VAL A 170 12.53 4.43 17.86
CA VAL A 170 13.59 4.84 16.93
C VAL A 170 14.71 3.79 16.86
N GLY A 171 14.85 2.97 17.91
CA GLY A 171 15.77 1.84 17.96
C GLY A 171 15.18 0.67 18.75
N TYR A 172 15.65 -0.54 18.46
CA TYR A 172 15.20 -1.79 19.10
C TYR A 172 16.28 -2.40 20.02
N ASP A 173 17.16 -1.56 20.58
CA ASP A 173 18.14 -2.02 21.55
C ASP A 173 17.45 -2.34 22.89
N ALA A 174 17.70 -3.54 23.41
CA ALA A 174 17.04 -4.07 24.60
C ALA A 174 17.51 -3.40 25.90
N ASN A 175 18.67 -2.73 25.88
CA ASN A 175 19.29 -2.13 27.06
C ASN A 175 19.16 -0.60 27.12
N SER A 176 18.61 0.01 26.07
CA SER A 176 18.45 1.46 25.96
C SER A 176 17.03 1.89 26.36
N GLN A 177 16.87 3.09 26.91
CA GLN A 177 15.54 3.68 27.05
C GLN A 177 14.86 3.74 25.67
N VAL A 178 13.60 3.31 25.60
CA VAL A 178 12.82 3.31 24.37
C VAL A 178 12.52 4.76 23.98
N VAL A 179 13.25 5.29 23.01
CA VAL A 179 12.94 6.59 22.40
C VAL A 179 11.95 6.34 21.27
N PHE A 180 10.80 7.02 21.30
CA PHE A 180 9.77 6.90 20.26
C PHE A 180 10.00 7.91 19.13
N ALA A 181 9.64 7.50 17.91
CA ALA A 181 9.58 8.40 16.77
C ALA A 181 8.58 9.54 17.02
N GLU A 182 8.88 10.73 16.51
CA GLU A 182 8.01 11.90 16.63
C GLU A 182 6.66 11.66 15.97
N SER A 183 6.69 11.13 14.75
CA SER A 183 5.50 10.78 13.97
C SER A 183 5.10 9.32 14.15
N PRO A 184 3.81 9.01 14.30
CA PRO A 184 3.35 7.63 14.29
C PRO A 184 3.59 6.95 12.93
N THR A 185 3.73 5.63 12.96
CA THR A 185 3.94 4.79 11.78
C THR A 185 2.76 3.86 11.58
N THR A 186 2.37 3.65 10.32
CA THR A 186 1.36 2.66 9.94
C THR A 186 2.03 1.30 9.70
N ARG A 187 1.64 0.30 10.49
CA ARG A 187 2.02 -1.11 10.33
C ARG A 187 0.92 -1.85 9.59
N PHE A 188 1.25 -2.46 8.46
CA PHE A 188 0.39 -3.44 7.81
C PHE A 188 0.45 -4.76 8.57
N VAL A 189 -0.70 -5.26 9.01
CA VAL A 189 -0.80 -6.45 9.87
C VAL A 189 -1.23 -7.68 9.08
N GLY A 190 -1.85 -7.50 7.92
CA GLY A 190 -2.17 -8.59 7.01
C GLY A 190 -3.37 -8.32 6.12
N VAL A 191 -3.57 -9.22 5.16
CA VAL A 191 -4.82 -9.37 4.41
C VAL A 191 -5.43 -10.71 4.80
N HIS A 192 -6.69 -10.67 5.21
CA HIS A 192 -7.43 -11.82 5.68
C HIS A 192 -8.61 -12.09 4.74
N LEU A 193 -8.83 -13.37 4.45
CA LEU A 193 -10.03 -13.80 3.74
C LEU A 193 -11.18 -13.87 4.74
N THR A 194 -12.33 -13.33 4.35
CA THR A 194 -13.58 -13.46 5.10
C THR A 194 -14.65 -14.12 4.24
N THR A 195 -15.56 -14.84 4.89
CA THR A 195 -16.69 -15.51 4.22
C THR A 195 -17.82 -14.54 3.88
N ASP A 196 -17.90 -13.41 4.59
CA ASP A 196 -18.89 -12.35 4.40
C ASP A 196 -18.32 -10.98 4.82
N HIS A 197 -19.16 -9.94 4.73
CA HIS A 197 -18.87 -8.57 5.17
C HIS A 197 -19.60 -8.20 6.48
N SER A 198 -20.01 -9.20 7.26
CA SER A 198 -20.71 -8.95 8.52
C SER A 198 -19.77 -8.38 9.58
N THR A 199 -20.33 -7.52 10.43
CA THR A 199 -19.62 -6.95 11.58
C THR A 199 -19.02 -8.03 12.48
N THR A 200 -19.76 -9.12 12.74
CA THR A 200 -19.29 -10.24 13.58
C THR A 200 -18.06 -10.91 12.99
N THR A 201 -18.05 -11.19 11.68
CA THR A 201 -16.90 -11.81 11.01
C THR A 201 -15.68 -10.89 11.01
N SER A 202 -15.88 -9.58 10.77
CA SER A 202 -14.79 -8.60 10.83
C SER A 202 -14.22 -8.45 12.24
N HIS A 203 -15.07 -8.42 13.27
CA HIS A 203 -14.65 -8.37 14.67
C HIS A 203 -13.83 -9.60 15.06
N ALA A 204 -14.34 -10.80 14.76
CA ALA A 204 -13.63 -12.05 14.99
C ALA A 204 -12.29 -12.11 14.24
N THR A 205 -12.23 -11.49 13.06
CA THR A 205 -10.98 -11.38 12.29
C THR A 205 -9.95 -10.51 13.02
N TRP A 206 -10.36 -9.37 13.58
CA TRP A 206 -9.49 -8.53 14.40
C TRP A 206 -8.99 -9.24 15.67
N ILE A 207 -9.86 -9.96 16.37
CA ILE A 207 -9.45 -10.75 17.54
C ILE A 207 -8.42 -11.82 17.15
N ARG A 208 -8.62 -12.51 16.02
CA ARG A 208 -7.63 -13.47 15.49
C ARG A 208 -6.31 -12.81 15.11
N VAL A 209 -6.34 -11.59 14.56
CA VAL A 209 -5.13 -10.81 14.24
C VAL A 209 -4.34 -10.53 15.51
N TYR A 210 -5.01 -10.10 16.59
CA TYR A 210 -4.35 -9.89 17.87
C TYR A 210 -3.81 -11.20 18.45
N ASP A 211 -4.58 -12.29 18.40
CA ASP A 211 -4.14 -13.61 18.88
C ASP A 211 -2.88 -14.10 18.15
N ASP A 212 -2.83 -13.95 16.83
CA ASP A 212 -1.66 -14.29 16.01
C ASP A 212 -0.41 -13.49 16.44
N VAL A 213 -0.57 -12.20 16.71
CA VAL A 213 0.52 -11.32 17.16
C VAL A 213 0.95 -11.70 18.58
N MET A 214 0.02 -11.82 19.52
CA MET A 214 0.27 -12.20 20.91
C MET A 214 0.96 -13.56 21.01
N THR A 215 0.42 -14.57 20.33
CA THR A 215 0.96 -15.93 20.32
C THR A 215 2.39 -15.95 19.78
N THR A 216 2.65 -15.23 18.69
CA THR A 216 3.99 -15.17 18.09
C THR A 216 4.97 -14.42 18.99
N PHE A 217 4.56 -13.28 19.53
CA PHE A 217 5.38 -12.46 20.41
C PHE A 217 5.70 -13.17 21.74
N ASN A 218 4.69 -13.72 22.42
CA ASN A 218 4.85 -14.38 23.72
C ASN A 218 5.71 -15.64 23.66
N LYS A 219 5.71 -16.36 22.52
CA LYS A 219 6.61 -17.50 22.29
C LYS A 219 8.04 -17.10 21.94
N SER A 220 8.30 -15.81 21.73
CA SER A 220 9.61 -15.33 21.29
C SER A 220 10.60 -15.14 22.45
N PRO A 221 11.92 -15.19 22.19
CA PRO A 221 12.93 -14.81 23.16
C PRO A 221 12.82 -13.34 23.61
N LEU A 222 12.17 -12.48 22.82
CA LEU A 222 11.98 -11.07 23.14
C LEU A 222 11.01 -10.90 24.31
N ALA A 223 9.85 -11.58 24.28
CA ALA A 223 8.89 -11.54 25.37
C ALA A 223 9.46 -12.11 26.69
N LYS A 224 10.41 -13.05 26.64
CA LYS A 224 11.11 -13.51 27.85
C LYS A 224 11.92 -12.41 28.54
N ARG A 225 12.41 -11.42 27.77
CA ARG A 225 13.20 -10.29 28.30
C ARG A 225 12.35 -9.08 28.64
N THR A 226 11.29 -8.85 27.87
CA THR A 226 10.48 -7.62 27.96
C THR A 226 9.11 -7.86 28.58
N GLY A 227 8.78 -9.11 28.93
CA GLY A 227 7.49 -9.59 29.44
C GLY A 227 6.48 -9.91 28.32
N THR A 228 5.38 -10.55 28.69
CA THR A 228 4.29 -10.95 27.77
C THR A 228 3.38 -9.79 27.36
N LEU A 229 2.54 -10.05 26.35
CA LEU A 229 1.45 -9.21 25.88
C LEU A 229 0.16 -10.03 25.88
N ASP A 230 -0.92 -9.46 26.37
CA ASP A 230 -2.26 -10.06 26.35
C ASP A 230 -3.29 -9.11 25.72
N LEU A 231 -4.51 -9.60 25.57
CA LEU A 231 -5.57 -8.85 24.89
C LEU A 231 -5.96 -7.59 25.69
N ARG A 232 -5.92 -7.67 27.02
CA ARG A 232 -6.17 -6.53 27.92
C ARG A 232 -5.15 -5.43 27.68
N GLY A 233 -3.85 -5.76 27.64
CA GLY A 233 -2.79 -4.81 27.33
C GLY A 233 -2.95 -4.16 25.95
N ILE A 234 -3.42 -4.90 24.95
CA ILE A 234 -3.71 -4.33 23.62
C ILE A 234 -4.92 -3.38 23.70
N CYS A 235 -6.06 -3.84 24.20
CA CYS A 235 -7.29 -3.06 24.25
C CYS A 235 -7.19 -1.83 25.16
N GLY A 236 -6.42 -1.90 26.25
CA GLY A 236 -6.13 -0.76 27.13
C GLY A 236 -5.44 0.39 26.40
N ARG A 237 -4.62 0.10 25.38
CA ARG A 237 -3.90 1.08 24.54
C ARG A 237 -4.63 1.47 23.27
N LEU A 238 -5.69 0.76 22.90
CA LEU A 238 -6.48 1.06 21.71
C LEU A 238 -7.31 2.34 21.93
N ARG A 239 -7.17 3.35 21.07
CA ARG A 239 -7.84 4.66 21.22
C ARG A 239 -8.88 4.95 20.15
N GLY A 240 -9.00 4.09 19.16
CA GLY A 240 -9.94 4.33 18.07
C GLY A 240 -9.74 3.42 16.88
N MET A 241 -10.71 3.51 15.98
CA MET A 241 -10.75 2.75 14.75
C MET A 241 -11.11 3.66 13.57
N TRP A 242 -10.42 3.46 12.45
CA TRP A 242 -10.75 4.08 11.17
C TRP A 242 -11.34 3.04 10.23
N GLY A 243 -12.39 3.43 9.50
CA GLY A 243 -13.07 2.59 8.53
C GLY A 243 -13.91 3.47 7.62
N ASP A 244 -14.59 2.87 6.64
CA ASP A 244 -15.50 3.63 5.79
C ASP A 244 -16.82 4.02 6.51
N HIS A 245 -17.75 4.65 5.80
CA HIS A 245 -19.05 5.04 6.39
C HIS A 245 -20.10 3.93 6.37
N ALA A 246 -19.77 2.76 5.84
CA ALA A 246 -20.72 1.66 5.74
C ALA A 246 -21.20 1.25 7.14
N ASN A 247 -22.47 0.89 7.23
CA ASN A 247 -23.12 0.59 8.51
C ASN A 247 -22.43 -0.57 9.25
N ASN A 248 -21.89 -1.53 8.50
CA ASN A 248 -21.12 -2.65 9.05
C ASN A 248 -19.78 -2.19 9.65
N GLU A 249 -19.08 -1.23 9.06
CA GLU A 249 -17.83 -0.65 9.62
C GLU A 249 -18.09 0.20 10.86
N LYS A 250 -19.21 0.94 10.90
CA LYS A 250 -19.66 1.64 12.11
C LYS A 250 -19.94 0.65 13.25
N ALA A 251 -20.74 -0.37 12.96
CA ALA A 251 -21.06 -1.41 13.93
C ALA A 251 -19.80 -2.18 14.38
N LEU A 252 -18.80 -2.34 13.51
CA LEU A 252 -17.51 -2.92 13.87
C LEU A 252 -16.72 -2.04 14.84
N SER A 253 -16.65 -0.73 14.57
CA SER A 253 -16.06 0.24 15.50
C SER A 253 -16.75 0.19 16.86
N ASP A 254 -18.09 0.16 16.89
CA ASP A 254 -18.85 0.05 18.14
C ASP A 254 -18.58 -1.27 18.87
N SER A 255 -18.50 -2.38 18.14
CA SER A 255 -18.20 -3.70 18.71
C SER A 255 -16.77 -3.78 19.30
N MET A 256 -15.78 -3.18 18.62
CA MET A 256 -14.42 -3.06 19.14
C MET A 256 -14.34 -2.12 20.35
N ARG A 257 -15.09 -1.01 20.34
CA ARG A 257 -15.22 -0.12 21.52
C ARG A 257 -15.79 -0.87 22.71
N GLN A 258 -16.85 -1.66 22.50
CA GLN A 258 -17.46 -2.46 23.56
C GLN A 258 -16.48 -3.48 24.12
N THR A 259 -15.74 -4.19 23.25
CA THR A 259 -14.71 -5.16 23.68
C THR A 259 -13.64 -4.50 24.54
N LYS A 260 -13.17 -3.31 24.14
CA LYS A 260 -12.23 -2.52 24.96
C LYS A 260 -12.85 -2.17 26.32
N TYR A 261 -14.09 -1.70 26.33
CA TYR A 261 -14.77 -1.25 27.53
C TYR A 261 -15.00 -2.41 28.51
N ASP A 262 -15.46 -3.56 28.03
CA ASP A 262 -15.68 -4.75 28.85
C ASP A 262 -14.37 -5.24 29.48
N LEU A 263 -13.28 -5.27 28.71
CA LEU A 263 -11.97 -5.67 29.24
C LEU A 263 -11.43 -4.69 30.28
N LEU A 264 -11.64 -3.38 30.07
CA LEU A 264 -11.28 -2.34 31.04
C LEU A 264 -12.03 -2.54 32.36
N LEU A 265 -13.36 -2.76 32.30
CA LEU A 265 -14.15 -2.99 33.51
C LEU A 265 -13.74 -4.27 34.23
N THR A 266 -13.43 -5.35 33.51
CA THR A 266 -12.89 -6.56 34.13
C THR A 266 -11.56 -6.28 34.83
N GLU A 267 -10.64 -5.53 34.21
CA GLU A 267 -9.34 -5.22 34.78
C GLU A 267 -9.47 -4.40 36.08
N LEU A 268 -10.23 -3.31 36.05
CA LEU A 268 -10.49 -2.49 37.25
C LEU A 268 -11.22 -3.28 38.34
N GLY A 269 -12.16 -4.12 37.94
CA GLY A 269 -12.90 -4.99 38.87
C GLY A 269 -12.02 -6.01 39.57
N GLU A 270 -11.08 -6.63 38.84
CA GLU A 270 -10.11 -7.57 39.42
C GLU A 270 -9.10 -6.86 40.33
N GLU A 271 -8.70 -5.63 40.01
CA GLU A 271 -7.84 -4.81 40.88
C GLU A 271 -8.57 -4.42 42.17
N ARG A 272 -9.82 -3.94 42.07
CA ARG A 272 -10.67 -3.66 43.24
C ARG A 272 -10.91 -4.92 44.06
N MET A 273 -11.15 -6.06 43.40
CA MET A 273 -11.33 -7.36 44.07
C MET A 273 -10.10 -7.74 44.90
N LYS A 274 -8.88 -7.56 44.38
CA LYS A 274 -7.65 -7.81 45.14
C LYS A 274 -7.50 -6.88 46.35
N MET A 275 -7.94 -5.63 46.24
CA MET A 275 -7.89 -4.69 47.37
C MET A 275 -8.87 -5.07 48.48
N ILE A 276 -10.07 -5.56 48.12
CA ILE A 276 -11.06 -6.00 49.12
C ILE A 276 -10.76 -7.40 49.66
N GLU A 277 -9.95 -8.22 48.99
CA GLU A 277 -9.52 -9.53 49.51
C GLU A 277 -8.79 -9.40 50.85
N ASP A 278 -8.09 -8.29 51.07
CA ASP A 278 -7.43 -7.99 52.35
C ASP A 278 -8.42 -7.54 53.45
N ASP A 279 -9.64 -7.10 53.08
CA ASP A 279 -10.76 -6.80 53.98
C ASP A 279 -11.83 -7.90 53.89
N MET A 280 -11.62 -8.96 54.67
CA MET A 280 -12.53 -10.12 54.72
C MET A 280 -13.99 -9.75 55.02
N GLY A 281 -14.23 -8.64 55.74
CA GLY A 281 -15.59 -8.19 56.05
C GLY A 281 -16.30 -7.59 54.84
N GLU A 282 -15.62 -6.72 54.09
CA GLU A 282 -16.15 -6.18 52.82
C GLU A 282 -16.33 -7.31 51.80
N LEU A 283 -15.34 -8.21 51.67
CA LEU A 283 -15.43 -9.34 50.75
C LEU A 283 -16.62 -10.25 51.05
N GLU A 284 -16.81 -10.63 52.32
CA GLU A 284 -17.94 -11.48 52.73
C GLU A 284 -19.27 -10.78 52.45
N GLY A 285 -19.39 -9.49 52.77
CA GLY A 285 -20.59 -8.70 52.47
C GLY A 285 -20.94 -8.69 50.98
N ARG A 286 -19.94 -8.43 50.12
CA ARG A 286 -20.13 -8.45 48.65
C ARG A 286 -20.49 -9.83 48.13
N MET A 287 -19.84 -10.89 48.62
CA MET A 287 -20.17 -12.26 48.23
C MET A 287 -21.60 -12.64 48.63
N GLN A 288 -22.04 -12.25 49.83
CA GLN A 288 -23.41 -12.50 50.30
C GLN A 288 -24.44 -11.77 49.44
N GLU A 289 -24.21 -10.49 49.13
CA GLU A 289 -25.10 -9.68 48.28
C GLU A 289 -25.30 -10.33 46.90
N TRP A 290 -24.21 -10.66 46.21
CA TRP A 290 -24.26 -11.25 44.87
C TRP A 290 -24.80 -12.68 44.89
N SER A 291 -24.53 -13.45 45.93
CA SER A 291 -25.12 -14.78 46.12
C SER A 291 -26.63 -14.71 46.34
N ALA A 292 -27.10 -13.75 47.15
CA ALA A 292 -28.52 -13.51 47.37
C ALA A 292 -29.24 -13.13 46.06
N LYS A 293 -28.65 -12.24 45.26
CA LYS A 293 -29.17 -11.85 43.94
C LYS A 293 -29.29 -13.05 43.01
N LYS A 294 -28.23 -13.85 42.89
CA LYS A 294 -28.21 -15.08 42.07
C LYS A 294 -29.29 -16.09 42.50
N ILE A 295 -29.49 -16.28 43.80
CA ILE A 295 -30.52 -17.18 44.35
C ILE A 295 -31.93 -16.62 44.05
N ALA A 296 -32.12 -15.30 44.17
CA ALA A 296 -33.37 -14.64 43.81
C ALA A 296 -33.69 -14.79 42.32
N ASP A 297 -32.69 -14.60 41.44
CA ASP A 297 -32.83 -14.77 39.99
C ASP A 297 -33.14 -16.22 39.57
N ALA A 298 -32.73 -17.20 40.39
CA ALA A 298 -33.13 -18.60 40.23
C ALA A 298 -34.56 -18.89 40.72
N GLY A 299 -35.24 -17.90 41.30
CA GLY A 299 -36.60 -18.01 41.84
C GLY A 299 -36.65 -18.55 43.27
N GLY A 300 -35.58 -18.36 44.05
CA GLY A 300 -35.49 -18.75 45.45
C GLY A 300 -34.60 -19.96 45.71
N ILE A 301 -34.28 -20.20 46.99
CA ILE A 301 -33.30 -21.21 47.42
C ILE A 301 -33.69 -22.64 47.03
N GLU A 302 -34.99 -22.97 47.04
CA GLU A 302 -35.49 -24.29 46.66
C GLU A 302 -35.25 -24.58 45.18
N LYS A 303 -35.57 -23.61 44.31
CA LYS A 303 -35.33 -23.73 42.87
C LYS A 303 -33.85 -23.76 42.55
N TRP A 304 -33.05 -22.93 43.23
CA TRP A 304 -31.59 -22.95 43.10
C TRP A 304 -31.02 -24.34 43.46
N ASN A 305 -31.42 -24.92 44.59
CA ASN A 305 -30.94 -26.23 45.02
C ASN A 305 -31.42 -27.37 44.12
N ALA A 306 -32.56 -27.21 43.44
CA ALA A 306 -33.06 -28.16 42.45
C ALA A 306 -32.30 -28.12 41.11
N LEU A 307 -31.48 -27.10 40.86
CA LEU A 307 -30.70 -27.01 39.62
C LEU A 307 -29.60 -28.08 39.53
N PRO A 308 -29.31 -28.62 38.34
CA PRO A 308 -28.18 -29.50 38.11
C PRO A 308 -26.85 -28.86 38.57
N ALA A 309 -25.92 -29.68 39.07
CA ALA A 309 -24.63 -29.18 39.56
C ALA A 309 -23.84 -28.39 38.49
N ALA A 310 -23.89 -28.83 37.22
CA ALA A 310 -23.25 -28.14 36.11
C ALA A 310 -23.87 -26.74 35.86
N GLU A 311 -25.18 -26.61 36.00
CA GLU A 311 -25.86 -25.31 35.83
C GLU A 311 -25.57 -24.38 37.01
N ARG A 312 -25.56 -24.90 38.24
CA ARG A 312 -25.15 -24.12 39.42
C ARG A 312 -23.72 -23.59 39.27
N ALA A 313 -22.78 -24.45 38.86
CA ALA A 313 -21.40 -24.04 38.62
C ALA A 313 -21.26 -22.98 37.52
N ALA A 314 -22.02 -23.10 36.43
CA ALA A 314 -22.05 -22.11 35.36
C ALA A 314 -22.61 -20.75 35.83
N ARG A 315 -23.68 -20.78 36.63
CA ARG A 315 -24.26 -19.58 37.23
C ARG A 315 -23.33 -18.95 38.28
N ASP A 316 -22.65 -19.74 39.09
CA ASP A 316 -21.65 -19.26 40.05
C ASP A 316 -20.52 -18.51 39.31
N LEU A 317 -19.97 -19.10 38.25
CA LEU A 317 -18.94 -18.46 37.43
C LEU A 317 -19.45 -17.15 36.80
N ALA A 318 -20.68 -17.15 36.27
CA ALA A 318 -21.29 -15.96 35.71
C ALA A 318 -21.53 -14.86 36.76
N THR A 319 -21.94 -15.24 37.98
CA THR A 319 -22.11 -14.31 39.10
C THR A 319 -20.78 -13.71 39.52
N THR A 320 -19.71 -14.49 39.63
CA THR A 320 -18.37 -13.96 39.92
C THR A 320 -17.92 -12.99 38.82
N ALA A 321 -18.10 -13.33 37.55
CA ALA A 321 -17.75 -12.44 36.44
C ALA A 321 -18.56 -11.13 36.47
N ALA A 322 -19.86 -11.21 36.77
CA ALA A 322 -20.73 -10.04 36.88
C ALA A 322 -20.38 -9.17 38.11
N MET A 323 -19.97 -9.79 39.22
CA MET A 323 -19.48 -9.10 40.41
C MET A 323 -18.21 -8.33 40.10
N VAL A 324 -17.23 -8.95 39.46
CA VAL A 324 -15.98 -8.30 38.99
C VAL A 324 -16.33 -7.10 38.10
N GLN A 325 -17.17 -7.29 37.09
CA GLN A 325 -17.62 -6.21 36.21
C GLN A 325 -18.30 -5.07 36.98
N GLY A 326 -19.16 -5.39 37.96
CA GLY A 326 -19.81 -4.40 38.82
C GLY A 326 -18.81 -3.57 39.62
N LEU A 327 -17.82 -4.21 40.24
CA LEU A 327 -16.72 -3.51 40.94
C LEU A 327 -15.93 -2.62 39.98
N GLY A 328 -15.70 -3.06 38.74
CA GLY A 328 -15.03 -2.24 37.73
C GLY A 328 -15.82 -0.99 37.33
N VAL A 329 -17.16 -1.07 37.30
CA VAL A 329 -18.02 0.10 37.05
C VAL A 329 -17.95 1.09 38.20
N GLU A 330 -17.97 0.60 39.44
CA GLU A 330 -17.81 1.43 40.64
C GLU A 330 -16.46 2.16 40.65
N GLU A 331 -15.38 1.43 40.34
CA GLU A 331 -14.03 1.98 40.27
C GLU A 331 -13.89 3.01 39.14
N LEU A 332 -14.39 2.70 37.95
CA LEU A 332 -14.35 3.65 36.83
C LEU A 332 -15.18 4.93 37.12
N ALA A 333 -16.25 4.80 37.91
CA ALA A 333 -17.08 5.93 38.31
C ALA A 333 -16.45 6.79 39.41
N SER A 334 -15.57 6.22 40.24
CA SER A 334 -14.85 6.93 41.31
C SER A 334 -13.64 7.72 40.80
N MET A 335 -13.08 7.33 39.66
CA MET A 335 -11.97 8.02 38.99
C MET A 335 -12.30 9.47 38.61
N ASP A 336 -11.27 10.31 38.57
CA ASP A 336 -11.42 11.66 38.02
C ASP A 336 -11.74 11.63 36.51
N GLU A 337 -12.33 12.72 36.03
CA GLU A 337 -12.77 12.80 34.64
C GLU A 337 -11.61 12.66 33.64
N GLY A 338 -10.42 13.15 33.96
CA GLY A 338 -9.25 13.07 33.09
C GLY A 338 -8.76 11.63 32.94
N GLU A 339 -8.58 10.92 34.06
CA GLU A 339 -8.18 9.51 34.09
C GLU A 339 -9.22 8.62 33.40
N ARG A 340 -10.50 8.81 33.74
CA ARG A 340 -11.60 8.08 33.10
C ARG A 340 -11.64 8.31 31.59
N ASN A 341 -11.46 9.56 31.14
CA ASN A 341 -11.41 9.87 29.71
C ASN A 341 -10.20 9.22 29.03
N LEU A 342 -9.02 9.24 29.68
CA LEU A 342 -7.83 8.57 29.14
C LEU A 342 -8.05 7.07 28.96
N LEU A 343 -8.81 6.40 29.83
CA LEU A 343 -9.11 4.97 29.70
C LEU A 343 -10.18 4.67 28.64
N THR A 344 -11.25 5.48 28.61
CA THR A 344 -12.46 5.23 27.81
C THR A 344 -12.45 5.88 26.42
N VAL A 345 -11.51 6.77 26.13
CA VAL A 345 -11.45 7.48 24.84
C VAL A 345 -11.51 6.52 23.65
N TRP A 346 -12.42 6.83 22.72
CA TRP A 346 -12.62 6.12 21.48
C TRP A 346 -12.90 7.09 20.35
N VAL A 347 -11.97 7.18 19.39
CA VAL A 347 -12.09 8.06 18.23
C VAL A 347 -12.45 7.26 16.99
N TRP A 348 -13.51 7.70 16.31
CA TRP A 348 -13.88 7.21 14.97
C TRP A 348 -14.18 8.41 14.08
N THR A 349 -13.46 8.57 12.96
CA THR A 349 -13.73 9.65 12.00
C THR A 349 -14.35 9.15 10.69
N GLY A 350 -14.61 7.86 10.54
CA GLY A 350 -15.10 7.29 9.28
C GLY A 350 -14.18 7.60 8.08
N CYS A 351 -14.69 7.41 6.86
CA CYS A 351 -13.90 7.71 5.65
C CYS A 351 -13.85 9.22 5.41
N CYS A 352 -12.64 9.77 5.42
CA CYS A 352 -12.36 11.16 5.12
C CYS A 352 -12.82 11.54 3.69
N MET A 353 -12.56 10.70 2.68
CA MET A 353 -12.92 11.01 1.28
C MET A 353 -14.42 11.23 1.07
N HIS A 354 -15.27 10.43 1.72
CA HIS A 354 -16.72 10.63 1.65
C HIS A 354 -17.18 11.91 2.36
N LYS A 355 -16.49 12.36 3.41
CA LYS A 355 -16.82 13.63 4.09
C LYS A 355 -16.56 14.80 3.16
N ASP A 356 -15.40 14.83 2.50
CA ASP A 356 -15.10 15.82 1.47
C ASP A 356 -16.15 15.78 0.36
N GLN A 357 -16.48 14.59 -0.17
CA GLN A 357 -17.52 14.46 -1.20
C GLN A 357 -18.89 14.98 -0.73
N ASN A 358 -19.27 14.72 0.53
CA ASN A 358 -20.50 15.25 1.10
C ASN A 358 -20.46 16.77 1.26
N SER A 359 -19.33 17.33 1.67
CA SER A 359 -19.13 18.77 1.74
C SER A 359 -19.18 19.42 0.36
N PHE A 360 -18.57 18.80 -0.66
CA PHE A 360 -18.66 19.25 -2.05
C PHE A 360 -20.10 19.24 -2.55
N LYS A 361 -20.85 18.15 -2.28
CA LYS A 361 -22.28 18.03 -2.63
C LYS A 361 -23.14 19.08 -1.91
N GLY A 362 -22.91 19.28 -0.60
CA GLY A 362 -23.62 20.26 0.21
C GLY A 362 -23.33 21.70 -0.26
N GLY A 363 -22.07 22.00 -0.55
CA GLY A 363 -21.63 23.27 -1.12
C GLY A 363 -22.30 23.55 -2.46
N ASN A 364 -22.36 22.56 -3.36
CA ASN A 364 -23.07 22.71 -4.63
C ASN A 364 -24.57 23.02 -4.42
N ALA A 365 -25.24 22.31 -3.51
CA ALA A 365 -26.66 22.55 -3.21
C ALA A 365 -26.90 23.96 -2.63
N ALA A 366 -26.03 24.40 -1.72
CA ALA A 366 -26.10 25.74 -1.13
C ALA A 366 -25.86 26.84 -2.18
N MET A 367 -24.86 26.65 -3.04
CA MET A 367 -24.55 27.55 -4.16
C MET A 367 -25.72 27.66 -5.14
N THR A 368 -26.31 26.53 -5.54
CA THR A 368 -27.51 26.50 -6.37
C THR A 368 -28.67 27.28 -5.74
N ALA A 369 -28.93 27.09 -4.45
CA ALA A 369 -29.98 27.84 -3.74
C ALA A 369 -29.68 29.34 -3.62
N HIS A 370 -28.40 29.71 -3.56
CA HIS A 370 -27.94 31.08 -3.36
C HIS A 370 -28.34 32.00 -4.53
N TRP A 371 -28.30 31.52 -5.77
CA TRP A 371 -28.74 32.30 -6.95
C TRP A 371 -30.16 32.88 -6.77
N LYS A 372 -31.09 32.06 -6.28
CA LYS A 372 -32.46 32.48 -5.98
C LYS A 372 -32.49 33.46 -4.80
N ALA A 373 -31.69 33.23 -3.77
CA ALA A 373 -31.66 34.07 -2.57
C ALA A 373 -31.21 35.51 -2.88
N ILE A 374 -30.31 35.69 -3.84
CA ILE A 374 -29.82 37.01 -4.25
C ILE A 374 -30.62 37.63 -5.40
N GLY A 375 -31.65 36.94 -5.92
CA GLY A 375 -32.46 37.41 -7.04
C GLY A 375 -31.70 37.55 -8.36
N ALA A 376 -30.56 36.87 -8.51
CA ALA A 376 -29.76 36.89 -9.74
C ALA A 376 -30.19 35.78 -10.71
N VAL A 377 -29.87 35.96 -11.99
CA VAL A 377 -30.09 34.92 -13.02
C VAL A 377 -29.12 33.78 -12.77
N GLY A 378 -29.66 32.61 -12.43
CA GLY A 378 -28.89 31.40 -12.19
C GLY A 378 -28.48 30.66 -13.48
N PRO A 379 -27.80 29.51 -13.34
CA PRO A 379 -27.33 28.71 -14.45
C PRO A 379 -28.42 28.19 -15.39
N ILE A 380 -28.06 28.00 -16.65
CA ILE A 380 -28.98 27.46 -17.64
C ILE A 380 -29.34 25.99 -17.35
N PRO A 381 -30.58 25.57 -17.66
CA PRO A 381 -30.96 24.16 -17.61
C PRO A 381 -30.26 23.34 -18.68
N LEU A 382 -29.66 22.22 -18.27
CA LEU A 382 -28.93 21.28 -19.13
C LEU A 382 -29.76 20.00 -19.33
N ALA A 383 -30.94 20.18 -19.93
CA ALA A 383 -31.99 19.17 -20.05
C ALA A 383 -31.61 17.98 -20.96
N ASN A 384 -32.00 16.77 -20.56
CA ASN A 384 -31.91 15.60 -21.44
C ASN A 384 -32.84 15.75 -22.66
N LYS A 385 -32.73 14.81 -23.62
CA LYS A 385 -33.47 14.88 -24.89
C LYS A 385 -34.99 14.94 -24.68
N ASP A 386 -35.49 14.21 -23.69
CA ASP A 386 -36.92 14.07 -23.42
C ASP A 386 -37.51 15.35 -22.82
N ASN A 387 -36.70 16.10 -22.06
CA ASN A 387 -37.13 17.33 -21.41
C ASN A 387 -36.78 18.59 -22.21
N ALA A 388 -35.90 18.50 -23.21
CA ALA A 388 -35.41 19.64 -23.99
C ALA A 388 -36.53 20.45 -24.68
N ALA A 389 -37.58 19.77 -25.16
CA ALA A 389 -38.74 20.43 -25.78
C ALA A 389 -39.56 21.24 -24.76
N ALA A 390 -39.81 20.67 -23.57
CA ALA A 390 -40.52 21.35 -22.49
C ALA A 390 -39.74 22.59 -22.01
N VAL A 391 -38.43 22.46 -21.81
CA VAL A 391 -37.57 23.61 -21.43
C VAL A 391 -37.64 24.74 -22.45
N ARG A 392 -37.53 24.41 -23.74
CA ARG A 392 -37.57 25.43 -24.80
C ARG A 392 -38.90 26.17 -24.81
N LYS A 393 -40.00 25.43 -24.60
CA LYS A 393 -41.36 25.97 -24.59
C LYS A 393 -41.59 26.94 -23.42
N VAL A 394 -41.00 26.66 -22.25
CA VAL A 394 -41.16 27.52 -21.07
C VAL A 394 -40.20 28.71 -21.06
N LEU A 395 -38.96 28.54 -21.50
CA LEU A 395 -37.96 29.61 -21.50
C LEU A 395 -38.05 30.56 -22.71
N GLN A 396 -38.68 30.12 -23.80
CA GLN A 396 -38.86 30.91 -25.02
C GLN A 396 -40.32 30.78 -25.50
N PRO A 397 -41.30 31.21 -24.68
CA PRO A 397 -42.71 31.06 -25.01
C PRO A 397 -43.08 31.79 -26.31
N GLU A 398 -42.37 32.87 -26.64
CA GLU A 398 -42.53 33.61 -27.90
C GLU A 398 -42.11 32.85 -29.18
N LYS A 399 -41.46 31.69 -29.07
CA LYS A 399 -41.04 30.85 -30.21
C LYS A 399 -41.86 29.58 -30.40
N GLY A 400 -42.92 29.38 -29.61
CA GLY A 400 -43.76 28.19 -29.67
C GLY A 400 -45.22 28.51 -29.95
N ASP A 401 -45.87 27.69 -30.78
CA ASP A 401 -47.29 27.85 -31.14
C ASP A 401 -48.26 27.26 -30.10
N ALA A 402 -47.76 26.66 -29.01
CA ALA A 402 -48.56 25.92 -28.03
C ALA A 402 -48.39 26.47 -26.59
N PRO A 403 -49.47 26.60 -25.81
CA PRO A 403 -49.42 27.12 -24.44
C PRO A 403 -48.66 26.18 -23.51
N VAL A 404 -47.88 26.74 -22.58
CA VAL A 404 -47.17 26.01 -21.51
C VAL A 404 -48.19 25.23 -20.66
N THR A 405 -47.97 23.93 -20.46
CA THR A 405 -48.84 23.08 -19.63
C THR A 405 -48.25 22.85 -18.23
N ASP A 406 -49.07 22.44 -17.27
CA ASP A 406 -48.62 22.06 -15.92
C ASP A 406 -47.63 20.89 -15.94
N GLU A 407 -47.74 19.98 -16.92
CA GLU A 407 -46.77 18.92 -17.15
C GLU A 407 -45.41 19.45 -17.64
N ASP A 408 -45.40 20.51 -18.46
CA ASP A 408 -44.16 21.17 -18.90
C ASP A 408 -43.45 21.85 -17.71
N ILE A 409 -44.21 22.45 -16.79
CA ILE A 409 -43.70 23.05 -15.54
C ILE A 409 -43.15 21.98 -14.61
N LYS A 410 -43.87 20.87 -14.41
CA LYS A 410 -43.41 19.76 -13.55
C LYS A 410 -42.13 19.11 -14.09
N LYS A 411 -41.99 18.98 -15.42
CA LYS A 411 -40.77 18.47 -16.05
C LYS A 411 -39.55 19.36 -15.83
N LEU A 412 -39.72 20.65 -15.51
CA LEU A 412 -38.63 21.58 -15.17
C LEU A 412 -38.11 21.39 -13.74
N GLU A 413 -38.96 20.93 -12.81
CA GLU A 413 -38.57 20.70 -11.41
C GLU A 413 -37.51 19.59 -11.28
N ASP A 414 -37.48 18.63 -12.21
CA ASP A 414 -36.53 17.51 -12.25
C ASP A 414 -35.27 17.77 -13.10
N ILE A 415 -35.07 18.99 -13.62
CA ILE A 415 -33.96 19.27 -14.55
C ILE A 415 -32.70 19.63 -13.79
N ALA A 416 -31.64 18.88 -14.05
CA ALA A 416 -30.31 19.23 -13.59
C ALA A 416 -29.73 20.40 -14.41
N PHE A 417 -29.09 21.34 -13.73
CA PHE A 417 -28.47 22.54 -14.29
C PHE A 417 -27.11 22.82 -13.63
N GLY A 418 -26.41 23.85 -14.10
CA GLY A 418 -25.21 24.36 -13.45
C GLY A 418 -23.95 23.52 -13.60
N GLY A 419 -22.93 23.89 -12.82
CA GLY A 419 -21.56 23.40 -12.95
C GLY A 419 -21.46 21.89 -12.71
N ALA A 420 -22.10 21.37 -11.66
CA ALA A 420 -22.11 19.94 -11.37
C ALA A 420 -22.66 19.11 -12.53
N LYS A 421 -23.74 19.58 -13.18
CA LYS A 421 -24.32 18.90 -14.33
C LYS A 421 -23.42 19.00 -15.55
N LEU A 422 -22.83 20.18 -15.81
CA LEU A 422 -21.89 20.36 -16.92
C LEU A 422 -20.71 19.38 -16.82
N MET A 423 -20.10 19.24 -15.64
CA MET A 423 -18.98 18.32 -15.42
C MET A 423 -19.34 16.85 -15.65
N ALA A 424 -20.55 16.45 -15.23
CA ALA A 424 -21.05 15.10 -15.49
C ALA A 424 -21.27 14.84 -16.99
N LEU A 425 -21.83 15.82 -17.73
CA LEU A 425 -22.00 15.71 -19.18
C LEU A 425 -20.65 15.73 -19.91
N ALA A 426 -19.72 16.58 -19.49
CA ALA A 426 -18.38 16.66 -20.04
C ALA A 426 -17.65 15.33 -19.90
N GLY A 427 -17.65 14.69 -18.72
CA GLY A 427 -17.04 13.36 -18.57
C GLY A 427 -17.74 12.26 -19.34
N ALA A 428 -19.06 12.36 -19.56
CA ALA A 428 -19.76 11.43 -20.43
C ALA A 428 -19.36 11.54 -21.91
N ILE A 429 -18.89 12.71 -22.36
CA ILE A 429 -18.37 12.94 -23.72
C ILE A 429 -16.87 12.65 -23.78
N PHE A 430 -16.07 13.32 -22.95
CA PHE A 430 -14.61 13.35 -23.03
C PHE A 430 -13.92 12.19 -22.29
N HIS A 431 -14.62 11.50 -21.38
CA HIS A 431 -14.11 10.29 -20.72
C HIS A 431 -14.97 9.05 -21.07
N ASN A 432 -15.43 8.98 -22.32
CA ASN A 432 -16.17 7.81 -22.81
C ASN A 432 -15.21 6.76 -23.37
N ALA A 433 -15.43 5.49 -23.02
CA ALA A 433 -14.68 4.36 -23.57
C ALA A 433 -15.22 3.86 -24.93
N LEU A 434 -16.38 4.36 -25.37
CA LEU A 434 -16.99 4.02 -26.65
C LEU A 434 -16.84 5.19 -27.63
N ASP A 435 -15.90 5.08 -28.55
CA ASP A 435 -15.56 6.14 -29.53
C ASP A 435 -16.74 6.54 -30.43
N LYS A 436 -17.70 5.64 -30.63
CA LYS A 436 -18.91 5.94 -31.41
C LYS A 436 -19.93 6.80 -30.65
N ARG A 437 -19.82 6.87 -29.32
CA ARG A 437 -20.78 7.56 -28.43
C ARG A 437 -20.20 8.78 -27.73
N GLY A 438 -18.88 8.82 -27.53
CA GLY A 438 -18.18 9.97 -26.96
C GLY A 438 -17.03 10.44 -27.84
N GLN A 439 -16.17 11.27 -27.28
CA GLN A 439 -15.06 11.94 -27.96
C GLN A 439 -13.74 11.75 -27.21
N GLY A 440 -13.60 10.72 -26.38
CA GLY A 440 -12.47 10.64 -25.44
C GLY A 440 -11.09 10.58 -26.09
N ASP A 441 -10.88 9.69 -27.05
CA ASP A 441 -9.58 9.59 -27.74
C ASP A 441 -9.35 10.81 -28.65
N ALA A 442 -10.41 11.34 -29.27
CA ALA A 442 -10.34 12.55 -30.09
C ALA A 442 -10.03 13.80 -29.25
N HIS A 443 -10.50 13.81 -28.00
CA HIS A 443 -10.28 14.87 -27.01
C HIS A 443 -8.82 14.88 -26.56
N GLU A 444 -8.27 13.73 -26.17
CA GLU A 444 -6.86 13.61 -25.79
C GLU A 444 -5.93 14.12 -26.89
N LEU A 445 -6.09 13.61 -28.12
CA LEU A 445 -5.28 14.02 -29.28
C LEU A 445 -5.41 15.53 -29.59
N PHE A 446 -6.61 16.09 -29.43
CA PHE A 446 -6.82 17.51 -29.67
C PHE A 446 -6.16 18.37 -28.60
N LEU A 447 -6.24 17.99 -27.32
CA LEU A 447 -5.59 18.73 -26.25
C LEU A 447 -4.07 18.63 -26.34
N GLU A 448 -3.49 17.47 -26.66
CA GLU A 448 -2.04 17.33 -26.89
C GLU A 448 -1.56 18.33 -27.94
N PHE A 449 -2.30 18.44 -29.05
CA PHE A 449 -2.02 19.42 -30.09
C PHE A 449 -2.23 20.86 -29.64
N ALA A 450 -3.34 21.16 -28.97
CA ALA A 450 -3.73 22.52 -28.61
C ALA A 450 -2.90 23.10 -27.44
N LEU A 451 -2.47 22.25 -26.51
CA LEU A 451 -1.65 22.61 -25.35
C LEU A 451 -0.15 22.46 -25.62
N ASN A 452 0.24 21.81 -26.72
CA ASN A 452 1.63 21.50 -27.06
C ASN A 452 2.34 20.71 -25.94
N GLU A 453 1.66 19.69 -25.43
CA GLU A 453 2.15 18.80 -24.37
C GLU A 453 2.29 17.37 -24.91
N GLU A 454 3.40 16.70 -24.56
CA GLU A 454 3.68 15.33 -25.02
C GLU A 454 2.76 14.26 -24.41
N CYS A 455 2.05 14.58 -23.33
CA CYS A 455 1.15 13.66 -22.65
C CYS A 455 0.09 14.45 -21.88
N VAL A 456 -1.14 14.47 -22.41
CA VAL A 456 -2.28 15.09 -21.71
C VAL A 456 -3.06 14.02 -20.96
N ARG A 457 -3.50 14.35 -19.75
CA ARG A 457 -4.36 13.47 -18.95
C ARG A 457 -5.77 13.43 -19.56
N ARG A 458 -6.34 12.23 -19.73
CA ARG A 458 -7.76 12.08 -20.10
C ARG A 458 -8.66 12.82 -19.11
N PHE A 459 -9.77 13.37 -19.61
CA PHE A 459 -10.73 14.13 -18.81
C PHE A 459 -11.11 13.41 -17.50
N PRO A 460 -11.30 14.13 -16.37
CA PRO A 460 -11.64 13.49 -15.10
C PRO A 460 -12.89 12.59 -15.17
N GLN A 461 -12.84 11.45 -14.47
CA GLN A 461 -13.81 10.36 -14.60
C GLN A 461 -15.15 10.61 -13.88
N THR A 462 -15.85 11.69 -14.20
CA THR A 462 -17.11 12.07 -13.54
C THR A 462 -18.27 11.11 -13.80
N ASN A 463 -18.15 10.24 -14.81
CA ASN A 463 -19.10 9.19 -15.15
C ASN A 463 -18.97 7.91 -14.31
N ASN A 464 -17.90 7.79 -13.51
CA ASN A 464 -17.69 6.71 -12.55
C ASN A 464 -17.67 7.28 -11.12
N THR A 465 -17.92 6.43 -10.13
CA THR A 465 -17.87 6.81 -8.70
C THR A 465 -16.41 6.97 -8.25
N ARG A 466 -15.76 8.07 -8.64
CA ARG A 466 -14.40 8.43 -8.22
C ARG A 466 -14.41 9.71 -7.40
N PHE A 467 -13.91 9.65 -6.16
CA PHE A 467 -13.78 10.82 -5.29
C PHE A 467 -12.94 11.91 -5.97
N GLY A 468 -13.29 13.17 -5.71
CA GLY A 468 -12.59 14.31 -6.29
C GLY A 468 -12.80 14.56 -7.78
N SER A 469 -13.36 13.61 -8.53
CA SER A 469 -13.46 13.70 -10.01
C SER A 469 -14.19 14.94 -10.51
N HIS A 470 -15.23 15.39 -9.80
CA HIS A 470 -15.96 16.60 -10.15
C HIS A 470 -15.13 17.85 -9.82
N GLY A 471 -14.38 17.86 -8.72
CA GLY A 471 -13.44 18.96 -8.44
C GLY A 471 -12.34 19.05 -9.49
N GLU A 472 -11.73 17.93 -9.87
CA GLU A 472 -10.75 17.86 -10.97
C GLU A 472 -11.37 18.36 -12.29
N ALA A 473 -12.61 17.94 -12.61
CA ALA A 473 -13.31 18.38 -13.82
C ALA A 473 -13.58 19.89 -13.82
N ALA A 474 -13.89 20.47 -12.66
CA ALA A 474 -14.08 21.91 -12.53
C ALA A 474 -12.78 22.67 -12.86
N VAL A 475 -11.67 22.23 -12.28
CA VAL A 475 -10.34 22.81 -12.53
C VAL A 475 -9.96 22.69 -14.01
N GLU A 476 -10.11 21.50 -14.59
CA GLU A 476 -9.82 21.20 -15.99
C GLU A 476 -10.59 22.13 -16.95
N LEU A 477 -11.92 22.20 -16.79
CA LEU A 477 -12.78 22.99 -17.67
C LEU A 477 -12.53 24.49 -17.55
N ILE A 478 -12.22 25.00 -16.35
CA ILE A 478 -11.92 26.42 -16.15
C ILE A 478 -10.53 26.78 -16.69
N THR A 479 -9.53 25.93 -16.45
CA THR A 479 -8.15 26.18 -16.86
C THR A 479 -8.01 26.21 -18.38
N HIS A 480 -8.70 25.30 -19.07
CA HIS A 480 -8.60 25.13 -20.52
C HIS A 480 -9.89 25.53 -21.25
N LEU A 481 -10.68 26.44 -20.69
CA LEU A 481 -12.02 26.80 -21.17
C LEU A 481 -12.07 27.09 -22.68
N ASP A 482 -11.15 27.91 -23.18
CA ASP A 482 -11.12 28.28 -24.60
C ASP A 482 -10.73 27.11 -25.50
N VAL A 483 -9.88 26.19 -25.01
CA VAL A 483 -9.54 24.95 -25.71
C VAL A 483 -10.76 24.05 -25.81
N TYR A 484 -11.53 23.90 -24.73
CA TYR A 484 -12.78 23.11 -24.74
C TYR A 484 -13.84 23.72 -25.66
N ARG A 485 -13.98 25.06 -25.67
CA ARG A 485 -14.87 25.76 -26.62
C ARG A 485 -14.46 25.51 -28.06
N CYS A 486 -13.17 25.62 -28.37
CA CYS A 486 -12.63 25.33 -29.69
C CYS A 486 -12.87 23.87 -30.09
N PHE A 487 -12.63 22.93 -29.16
CA PHE A 487 -12.83 21.51 -29.40
C PHE A 487 -14.31 21.19 -29.73
N MET A 488 -15.26 21.80 -29.03
CA MET A 488 -16.69 21.64 -29.35
C MET A 488 -17.00 22.07 -30.79
N GLU A 489 -16.44 23.20 -31.25
CA GLU A 489 -16.60 23.65 -32.63
C GLU A 489 -15.96 22.68 -33.64
N VAL A 490 -14.79 22.11 -33.33
CA VAL A 490 -14.17 21.08 -34.17
C VAL A 490 -15.05 19.83 -34.26
N ILE A 491 -15.62 19.37 -33.14
CA ILE A 491 -16.57 18.24 -33.14
C ILE A 491 -17.78 18.54 -34.02
N ARG A 492 -18.31 19.77 -33.97
CA ARG A 492 -19.44 20.20 -34.81
C ARG A 492 -19.07 20.12 -36.29
N ILE A 493 -17.98 20.76 -36.70
CA ILE A 493 -17.57 20.88 -38.10
C ILE A 493 -17.26 19.52 -38.73
N ARG A 494 -16.69 18.58 -37.95
CA ARG A 494 -16.36 17.22 -38.43
C ARG A 494 -17.59 16.37 -38.76
N LYS A 495 -18.78 16.74 -38.29
CA LYS A 495 -20.01 15.98 -38.55
C LYS A 495 -20.61 16.35 -39.89
N VAL A 496 -21.14 15.36 -40.59
CA VAL A 496 -21.80 15.51 -41.90
C VAL A 496 -22.85 16.63 -41.88
N ASN A 497 -23.70 16.65 -40.85
CA ASN A 497 -24.79 17.63 -40.72
C ASN A 497 -24.37 18.89 -39.97
N GLN A 498 -23.10 19.00 -39.54
CA GLN A 498 -22.56 20.12 -38.77
C GLN A 498 -23.41 20.58 -37.56
N THR A 499 -24.06 19.62 -36.91
CA THR A 499 -24.98 19.86 -35.79
C THR A 499 -24.51 19.11 -34.54
N TYR A 500 -24.79 19.72 -33.38
CA TYR A 500 -24.57 19.09 -32.09
C TYR A 500 -25.64 18.04 -31.79
N THR A 501 -25.25 16.96 -31.13
CA THR A 501 -26.20 16.11 -30.40
C THR A 501 -26.74 16.88 -29.19
N ASN A 502 -27.83 16.40 -28.56
CA ASN A 502 -28.39 17.09 -27.39
C ASN A 502 -27.36 17.25 -26.25
N ILE A 503 -26.56 16.22 -25.97
CA ILE A 503 -25.56 16.27 -24.91
C ILE A 503 -24.42 17.24 -25.24
N GLU A 504 -23.95 17.25 -26.49
CA GLU A 504 -22.93 18.20 -26.95
C GLU A 504 -23.45 19.63 -26.94
N LYS A 505 -24.71 19.85 -27.32
CA LYS A 505 -25.34 21.16 -27.28
C LYS A 505 -25.40 21.68 -25.85
N ASN A 506 -25.74 20.83 -24.89
CA ASN A 506 -25.75 21.19 -23.48
C ASN A 506 -24.35 21.51 -22.94
N VAL A 507 -23.35 20.69 -23.29
CA VAL A 507 -21.95 20.96 -22.90
C VAL A 507 -21.49 22.29 -23.50
N ASN A 508 -21.70 22.50 -24.80
CA ASN A 508 -21.34 23.76 -25.45
C ASN A 508 -22.07 24.96 -24.83
N ALA A 509 -23.36 24.85 -24.54
CA ALA A 509 -24.11 25.92 -23.90
C ALA A 509 -23.57 26.22 -22.49
N GLY A 510 -23.29 25.20 -21.68
CA GLY A 510 -22.72 25.37 -20.34
C GLY A 510 -21.32 26.01 -20.34
N LEU A 511 -20.48 25.69 -21.33
CA LEU A 511 -19.16 26.32 -21.51
C LEU A 511 -19.24 27.81 -21.89
N HIS A 512 -20.40 28.31 -22.30
CA HIS A 512 -20.63 29.71 -22.64
C HIS A 512 -21.55 30.44 -21.64
N ASP A 513 -22.02 29.73 -20.60
CA ASP A 513 -22.94 30.29 -19.61
C ASP A 513 -22.19 30.81 -18.38
N ASN A 514 -22.16 32.13 -18.20
CA ASN A 514 -21.40 32.77 -17.12
C ASN A 514 -21.79 32.30 -15.71
N PRO A 515 -23.08 32.13 -15.35
CA PRO A 515 -23.45 31.55 -14.06
C PRO A 515 -22.96 30.11 -13.89
N THR A 516 -23.07 29.25 -14.92
CA THR A 516 -22.48 27.90 -14.89
C THR A 516 -20.97 27.93 -14.68
N LEU A 517 -20.25 28.82 -15.37
CA LEU A 517 -18.79 28.98 -15.21
C LEU A 517 -18.42 29.52 -13.82
N THR A 518 -19.26 30.38 -13.24
CA THR A 518 -19.08 30.88 -11.87
C THR A 518 -19.19 29.73 -10.87
N GLU A 519 -20.17 28.84 -11.04
CA GLU A 519 -20.28 27.63 -10.21
C GLU A 519 -19.06 26.72 -10.35
N LEU A 520 -18.56 26.50 -11.58
CA LEU A 520 -17.33 25.74 -11.79
C LEU A 520 -16.13 26.38 -11.10
N ALA A 521 -15.98 27.71 -11.18
CA ALA A 521 -14.88 28.41 -10.53
C ALA A 521 -14.90 28.23 -9.00
N VAL A 522 -16.07 28.33 -8.36
CA VAL A 522 -16.21 28.09 -6.92
C VAL A 522 -15.85 26.65 -6.55
N LEU A 523 -16.36 25.67 -7.32
CA LEU A 523 -16.06 24.25 -7.09
C LEU A 523 -14.58 23.91 -7.33
N ALA A 524 -13.94 24.56 -8.33
CA ALA A 524 -12.51 24.44 -8.60
C ALA A 524 -11.68 25.02 -7.45
N ILE A 525 -12.04 26.19 -6.92
CA ILE A 525 -11.37 26.79 -5.76
C ILE A 525 -11.50 25.89 -4.53
N TYR A 526 -12.71 25.37 -4.25
CA TYR A 526 -12.90 24.41 -3.16
C TYR A 526 -12.04 23.17 -3.35
N HIS A 527 -11.96 22.67 -4.59
CA HIS A 527 -11.15 21.50 -4.89
C HIS A 527 -9.66 21.76 -4.63
N ILE A 528 -9.11 22.87 -5.13
CA ILE A 528 -7.69 23.22 -5.00
C ILE A 528 -7.33 23.50 -3.54
N LEU A 529 -8.18 24.22 -2.81
CA LEU A 529 -7.87 24.68 -1.45
C LEU A 529 -8.18 23.65 -0.37
N ILE A 530 -9.19 22.81 -0.58
CA ILE A 530 -9.71 21.89 0.44
C ILE A 530 -9.58 20.43 -0.02
N THR A 531 -10.25 20.04 -1.10
CA THR A 531 -10.36 18.63 -1.47
C THR A 531 -9.02 17.99 -1.84
N ALA A 532 -8.22 18.63 -2.68
CA ALA A 532 -6.95 18.07 -3.17
C ALA A 532 -5.86 18.00 -2.08
N PRO A 533 -5.72 18.98 -1.17
CA PRO A 533 -4.85 18.84 -0.01
C PRO A 533 -5.34 17.83 1.04
N TYR A 534 -6.66 17.61 1.10
CA TYR A 534 -7.30 16.74 2.10
C TYR A 534 -7.32 15.25 1.71
N MET A 535 -7.45 14.95 0.41
CA MET A 535 -7.34 13.59 -0.15
C MET A 535 -5.89 13.21 -0.40
#